data_AF-A0A1I1VZA4-F1
#
_entry.id   AF-A0A1I1VZA4-F1
#
_cell.length_a   1.000
_cell.length_b   1.000
_cell.length_c   1.000
_cell.angle_alpha   90.00
_cell.angle_beta   90.00
_cell.angle_gamma   90.00
#
_symmetry.space_group_name_H-M   'P 1'
#
loop_
_entity.id
_entity.type
_entity.pdbx_description
1 polymer ?
#
loop_
_entity_poly.entity_id
_entity_poly.type
_entity_poly.pdbx_seq_one_letter_code
_entity_poly.pdbx_strand_id
1 'polypeptide(L)'
;MGCVSDLKKHDVRIDVLSYGMMVAFQFNMKEFFDRIWRETKKFLHHKEGPRKGYFALSFDPEKMQPNSYGSASDGEFNFVTILLLASNRWKMVRD
;
A
#
# COMPACT_ATOMS: atom_id res chain seq x y z
N MET A 1 2.60 9.21 -9.65
CA MET A 1 2.08 8.86 -8.31
C MET A 1 0.64 8.41 -8.43
N GLY A 2 0.26 7.35 -7.70
CA GLY A 2 -1.12 7.00 -7.42
C GLY A 2 -1.22 6.59 -5.96
N CYS A 3 -1.97 7.34 -5.15
CA CYS A 3 -2.14 7.10 -3.72
C CYS A 3 -3.57 7.46 -3.32
N VAL A 4 -4.05 6.88 -2.22
CA VAL A 4 -5.34 7.22 -1.63
C VAL A 4 -5.05 7.97 -0.33
N SER A 5 -5.54 9.21 -0.24
CA SER A 5 -5.30 10.11 0.90
C SER A 5 -6.43 10.04 1.92
N ASP A 6 -6.07 10.10 3.20
CA ASP A 6 -7.00 10.43 4.28
C ASP A 6 -7.23 11.95 4.24
N LEU A 7 -8.37 12.37 3.70
CA LEU A 7 -8.72 13.80 3.57
C LEU A 7 -8.80 14.52 4.92
N LYS A 8 -9.09 13.81 6.01
CA LYS A 8 -9.22 14.41 7.34
C LYS A 8 -7.84 14.67 7.97
N LYS A 9 -6.85 13.84 7.65
CA LYS A 9 -5.51 13.90 8.25
C LYS A 9 -4.44 14.44 7.32
N HIS A 10 -4.76 14.62 6.04
CA HIS A 10 -3.84 15.06 5.01
C HIS A 10 -2.60 14.15 4.89
N ASP A 11 -2.73 12.87 5.25
CA ASP A 11 -1.68 11.86 5.14
C ASP A 11 -2.13 10.67 4.28
N VAL A 12 -1.18 9.84 3.86
CA VAL A 12 -1.43 8.56 3.21
C VAL A 12 -1.21 7.46 4.23
N ARG A 13 -2.17 6.54 4.38
CA ARG A 13 -2.10 5.48 5.39
C ARG A 13 -2.24 4.10 4.79
N ILE A 14 -1.61 3.14 5.45
CA ILE A 14 -1.52 1.76 4.98
C ILE A 14 -2.89 1.07 4.84
N ASP A 15 -3.80 1.32 5.79
CA ASP A 15 -5.20 0.86 5.79
C ASP A 15 -5.96 1.41 4.57
N VAL A 16 -5.90 2.73 4.35
CA VAL A 16 -6.56 3.42 3.23
C VAL A 16 -6.01 2.97 1.87
N LEU A 17 -4.69 2.78 1.77
CA LEU A 17 -4.05 2.22 0.57
C LEU A 17 -4.53 0.79 0.29
N SER A 18 -4.63 -0.04 1.32
CA SER A 18 -5.10 -1.43 1.18
C SER A 18 -6.56 -1.49 0.70
N TYR A 19 -7.43 -0.60 1.19
CA TYR A 19 -8.80 -0.47 0.69
C TYR A 19 -8.85 0.04 -0.76
N GLY A 20 -8.01 1.01 -1.12
CA GLY A 20 -7.88 1.46 -2.50
C GLY A 20 -7.51 0.32 -3.46
N MET A 21 -6.59 -0.55 -3.04
CA MET A 21 -6.22 -1.75 -3.80
C MET A 21 -7.39 -2.75 -3.89
N MET A 22 -8.14 -2.96 -2.81
CA MET A 22 -9.34 -3.81 -2.84
C MET A 22 -10.38 -3.31 -3.83
N VAL A 23 -10.69 -2.00 -3.80
CA VAL A 23 -11.61 -1.38 -4.76
C VAL A 23 -11.10 -1.54 -6.19
N ALA A 24 -9.83 -1.21 -6.45
CA ALA A 24 -9.24 -1.35 -7.78
C ALA A 24 -9.32 -2.79 -8.31
N PHE A 25 -9.09 -3.78 -7.44
CA PHE A 25 -9.21 -5.18 -7.80
C PHE A 25 -10.66 -5.57 -8.17
N GLN A 26 -11.65 -5.17 -7.35
CA GLN A 26 -13.06 -5.50 -7.59
C GLN A 26 -13.55 -4.94 -8.94
N PHE A 27 -13.16 -3.70 -9.27
CA PHE A 27 -13.50 -3.04 -10.53
C PHE A 27 -12.58 -3.36 -11.71
N ASN A 28 -11.69 -4.35 -11.58
CA ASN A 28 -10.73 -4.75 -12.63
C ASN A 28 -9.78 -3.63 -13.10
N MET A 29 -9.46 -2.67 -12.25
CA MET A 29 -8.63 -1.51 -12.56
C MET A 29 -7.14 -1.79 -12.28
N LYS A 30 -6.54 -2.70 -13.06
CA LYS A 30 -5.16 -3.17 -12.84
C LYS A 30 -4.14 -2.03 -12.76
N GLU A 31 -4.23 -1.06 -13.65
CA GLU A 31 -3.27 0.05 -13.68
C GLU A 31 -3.29 0.88 -12.38
N PHE A 32 -4.47 1.13 -11.83
CA PHE A 32 -4.61 1.88 -10.59
C PHE A 32 -4.11 1.06 -9.39
N PHE A 33 -4.42 -0.24 -9.37
CA PHE A 33 -3.87 -1.18 -8.39
C PHE A 33 -2.34 -1.17 -8.40
N ASP A 34 -1.72 -1.32 -9.57
CA ASP A 34 -0.25 -1.38 -9.72
C ASP A 34 0.41 -0.06 -9.31
N ARG A 35 -0.23 1.08 -9.64
CA ARG A 35 0.23 2.40 -9.22
C ARG A 35 0.24 2.51 -7.70
N ILE A 36 -0.87 2.16 -7.02
CA ILE A 36 -0.93 2.18 -5.54
C ILE A 36 0.14 1.28 -4.96
N TRP A 37 0.23 0.02 -5.41
CA TRP A 37 1.19 -0.94 -4.86
C TRP A 37 2.65 -0.49 -5.01
N ARG A 38 2.99 0.09 -6.17
CA ARG A 38 4.33 0.62 -6.41
C ARG A 38 4.68 1.75 -5.47
N GLU A 39 3.78 2.72 -5.24
CA GLU A 39 4.04 3.82 -4.31
C GLU A 39 4.11 3.30 -2.86
N THR A 40 3.23 2.37 -2.46
CA THR A 40 3.26 1.71 -1.14
C THR A 40 4.61 1.06 -0.88
N LYS A 41 5.10 0.24 -1.83
CA LYS A 41 6.41 -0.41 -1.72
C LYS A 41 7.57 0.59 -1.71
N LYS A 42 7.46 1.68 -2.47
CA LYS A 42 8.53 2.67 -2.59
C LYS A 42 8.70 3.48 -1.31
N PHE A 43 7.61 3.90 -0.69
CA PHE A 43 7.63 4.90 0.38
C PHE A 43 7.36 4.35 1.78
N LEU A 44 6.58 3.27 1.90
CA LEU A 44 6.16 2.75 3.20
C LEU A 44 6.90 1.47 3.60
N HIS A 45 7.51 0.72 2.67
CA HIS A 45 8.16 -0.55 3.00
C HIS A 45 9.49 -0.36 3.76
N HIS A 46 9.60 -0.96 4.94
CA HIS A 46 10.83 -1.00 5.72
C HIS A 46 11.81 -2.03 5.13
N LYS A 47 12.91 -1.55 4.54
CA LYS A 47 13.93 -2.41 3.92
C LYS A 47 14.93 -3.00 4.92
N GLU A 48 15.08 -2.35 6.08
CA GLU A 48 16.12 -2.65 7.08
C GLU A 48 15.59 -2.42 8.50
N GLY A 49 16.40 -2.81 9.50
CA GLY A 49 16.09 -2.65 10.92
C GLY A 49 15.10 -3.68 11.48
N PRO A 50 14.63 -3.48 12.72
CA PRO A 50 13.80 -4.46 13.44
C PRO A 50 12.44 -4.75 12.79
N ARG A 51 11.96 -3.83 11.94
CA ARG A 51 10.68 -3.94 11.22
C ARG A 51 10.86 -4.28 9.74
N LYS A 52 12.03 -4.80 9.34
CA LYS A 52 12.29 -5.21 7.97
C LYS A 52 11.18 -6.13 7.44
N GLY A 53 10.63 -5.80 6.28
CA GLY A 53 9.52 -6.53 5.64
C GLY A 53 8.13 -6.02 5.98
N TYR A 54 8.00 -5.18 7.02
CA TYR A 54 6.75 -4.50 7.35
C TYR A 54 6.64 -3.14 6.66
N PHE A 55 5.50 -2.48 6.83
CA PHE A 55 5.24 -1.15 6.27
C PHE A 55 5.03 -0.12 7.37
N ALA A 56 5.38 1.12 7.10
CA ALA A 56 5.05 2.28 7.92
C ALA A 56 3.53 2.50 7.94
N LEU A 57 2.98 2.90 9.08
CA LEU A 57 1.55 3.15 9.25
C LEU A 57 1.08 4.34 8.40
N SER A 58 1.91 5.38 8.25
CA SER A 58 1.55 6.60 7.53
C SER A 58 2.72 7.29 6.85
N PHE A 59 2.41 8.03 5.78
CA PHE A 59 3.33 8.76 4.92
C PHE A 59 2.80 10.17 4.65
N ASP A 60 3.67 11.17 4.73
CA ASP A 60 3.39 12.56 4.36
C ASP A 60 3.75 12.75 2.86
N PRO A 61 2.75 12.97 1.98
CA PRO A 61 2.99 13.13 0.56
C PRO A 61 3.62 14.49 0.19
N GLU A 62 3.54 15.50 1.05
CA GLU A 62 4.18 16.79 0.82
C GLU A 62 5.67 16.74 1.19
N LYS A 63 5.97 16.15 2.35
CA LYS A 63 7.36 16.00 2.83
C LYS A 63 8.09 14.78 2.25
N MET A 64 7.37 13.91 1.56
CA MET A 64 7.89 12.68 0.97
C MET A 64 8.58 11.76 2.00
N GLN A 65 8.03 11.68 3.22
CA GLN A 65 8.61 10.91 4.33
C GLN A 65 7.55 10.16 5.15
N PRO A 66 7.90 9.01 5.76
CA PRO A 66 7.03 8.35 6.74
C PRO A 66 6.75 9.25 7.95
N ASN A 67 5.49 9.32 8.37
CA ASN A 67 5.07 10.03 9.58
C ASN A 67 5.27 9.19 10.85
N SER A 68 5.39 7.86 10.69
CA SER A 68 5.60 6.95 11.80
C SER A 68 6.43 5.74 11.39
N TYR A 69 7.24 5.25 12.34
CA TYR A 69 7.99 3.99 12.21
C TYR A 69 7.17 2.77 12.66
N GLY A 70 5.97 2.98 13.19
CA GLY A 70 5.07 1.89 13.59
C GLY A 70 4.46 1.22 12.36
N SER A 71 4.12 -0.05 12.52
CA SER A 71 3.42 -0.86 11.51
C SER A 71 1.98 -1.08 11.94
N ALA A 72 1.08 -1.30 10.99
CA ALA A 72 -0.34 -1.54 11.24
C ALA A 72 -0.73 -2.93 10.70
N SER A 73 -1.05 -3.84 11.61
CA SER A 73 -1.31 -5.25 11.30
C SER A 73 -2.53 -5.46 10.40
N ASP A 74 -3.52 -4.57 10.49
CA ASP A 74 -4.75 -4.59 9.71
C ASP A 74 -4.51 -4.26 8.23
N GLY A 75 -3.66 -3.27 7.92
CA GLY A 75 -3.24 -2.95 6.55
C GLY A 75 -2.46 -4.09 5.91
N GLU A 76 -1.58 -4.74 6.68
CA GLU A 76 -0.75 -5.85 6.22
C GLU A 76 -1.59 -7.09 5.89
N PHE A 77 -2.57 -7.42 6.72
CA PHE A 77 -3.51 -8.51 6.45
C PHE A 77 -4.29 -8.27 5.14
N ASN A 78 -4.77 -7.05 4.92
CA ASN A 78 -5.45 -6.68 3.68
C ASN A 78 -4.53 -6.76 2.46
N PHE A 79 -3.28 -6.30 2.57
CA PHE A 79 -2.32 -6.39 1.47
C PHE A 79 -2.01 -7.83 1.08
N VAL A 80 -1.72 -8.70 2.04
CA VAL A 80 -1.45 -10.12 1.74
C VAL A 80 -2.65 -10.75 1.02
N THR A 81 -3.86 -10.50 1.53
CA THR A 81 -5.10 -11.00 0.95
C THR A 81 -5.29 -10.52 -0.49
N ILE A 82 -5.21 -9.21 -0.73
CA ILE A 82 -5.52 -8.66 -2.05
C ILE A 82 -4.42 -8.97 -3.08
N LEU A 83 -3.16 -9.08 -2.65
CA LEU A 83 -2.06 -9.47 -3.54
C LEU A 83 -2.19 -10.93 -4.00
N LEU A 84 -2.61 -11.83 -3.11
CA LEU A 84 -2.90 -13.23 -3.47
C LEU A 84 -4.08 -13.34 -4.45
N LEU A 85 -5.13 -12.54 -4.26
CA LEU A 85 -6.26 -12.50 -5.19
C LEU A 85 -5.85 -11.90 -6.55
N ALA A 86 -5.08 -10.80 -6.52
CA ALA A 86 -4.58 -10.13 -7.72
C ALA A 86 -3.65 -11.02 -8.54
N SER A 87 -2.78 -11.82 -7.88
CA SER A 87 -1.89 -12.76 -8.58
C SER A 87 -2.67 -13.80 -9.39
N ASN A 88 -3.80 -14.29 -8.86
CA ASN A 88 -4.66 -15.24 -9.55
C ASN A 88 -5.44 -14.60 -10.71
N ARG A 89 -5.98 -13.38 -10.50
CA ARG A 89 -6.79 -12.69 -11.52
C ARG A 89 -5.95 -12.21 -12.71
N TRP A 90 -4.81 -11.58 -12.45
CA TRP A 90 -4.02 -10.92 -13.49
C TRP A 90 -2.74 -11.68 -13.86
N LYS A 91 -2.55 -12.90 -13.35
CA LYS A 91 -1.39 -13.78 -13.65
C LYS A 91 -0.07 -13.00 -13.56
N MET A 92 0.18 -12.36 -12.41
CA MET A 92 1.38 -11.53 -12.23
C MET A 92 2.64 -12.36 -12.53
N VAL A 93 3.34 -11.98 -13.60
CA VAL A 93 4.71 -12.44 -13.87
C VAL A 93 5.59 -11.79 -12.82
N ARG A 94 6.47 -12.57 -12.17
CA ARG A 94 7.49 -12.01 -11.30
C ARG A 94 8.51 -11.33 -12.19
N ASP A 95 8.45 -10.00 -12.26
CA ASP A 95 9.53 -9.17 -12.79
C ASP A 95 10.75 -9.21 -11.84
#